data_AF-A0A1I4DYJ9-F1
#
_entry.id   AF-A0A1I4DYJ9-F1
#
_cell.length_a   1.000
_cell.length_b   1.000
_cell.length_c   1.000
_cell.angle_alpha   90.00
_cell.angle_beta   90.00
_cell.angle_gamma   90.00
#
_symmetry.space_group_name_H-M   'P 1'
#
loop_
_entity.id
_entity.type
_entity.pdbx_description
1 polymer ?
#
loop_
_entity_poly.entity_id
_entity_poly.type
_entity_poly.pdbx_seq_one_letter_code
_entity_poly.pdbx_strand_id
1 'polypeptide(L)'
;MHKNVLFRGCTRPAMFLGVPYIPFAIGAGAVIVLTMYVNMFCIALLPFVIFVMRQMTRRDEMIFRLLSLRWKFRFRMRNLQHHSGMWVFTQNTYRGPGDKRK
;
A
#
# COMPACT_ATOMS: atom_id res chain seq x y z
N MET A 1 -26.35 -14.64 1.16
CA MET A 1 -25.23 -14.51 0.19
C MET A 1 -24.35 -15.75 0.29
N HIS A 2 -24.48 -16.70 -0.64
CA HIS A 2 -23.71 -17.94 -0.65
C HIS A 2 -22.21 -17.61 -0.84
N LYS A 3 -21.37 -17.93 0.14
CA LYS A 3 -19.92 -17.75 0.07
C LYS A 3 -19.31 -18.92 -0.71
N ASN A 4 -19.32 -18.80 -2.03
CA ASN A 4 -18.61 -19.71 -2.92
C ASN A 4 -17.09 -19.49 -2.74
N VAL A 5 -16.43 -20.45 -2.07
CA VAL A 5 -14.98 -20.43 -1.78
C VAL A 5 -14.12 -20.32 -3.04
N LEU A 6 -14.64 -20.81 -4.17
CA LEU A 6 -13.97 -20.82 -5.46
C LEU A 6 -13.72 -19.39 -5.99
N PHE A 7 -14.71 -18.49 -5.91
CA PHE A 7 -14.54 -17.09 -6.34
C PHE A 7 -13.65 -16.26 -5.40
N ARG A 8 -13.51 -16.65 -4.13
CA ARG A 8 -12.55 -16.01 -3.23
C ARG A 8 -11.11 -16.31 -3.66
N GLY A 9 -10.83 -17.54 -4.11
CA GLY A 9 -9.55 -17.93 -4.68
C GLY A 9 -9.14 -17.10 -5.90
N CYS A 10 -10.09 -16.78 -6.78
CA CYS A 10 -9.85 -16.02 -8.02
C CYS A 10 -9.48 -14.54 -7.80
N THR A 11 -9.64 -14.00 -6.59
CA THR A 11 -9.29 -12.61 -6.25
C THR A 11 -8.05 -12.50 -5.36
N ARG A 12 -7.43 -13.64 -5.03
CA ARG A 12 -6.22 -13.64 -4.20
C ARG A 12 -5.04 -13.06 -4.99
N PRO A 13 -4.25 -12.16 -4.40
CA PRO A 13 -3.00 -11.77 -5.01
C PRO A 13 -2.06 -12.98 -5.09
N ALA A 14 -1.19 -13.02 -6.09
CA ALA A 14 -0.16 -14.05 -6.19
C ALA A 14 0.73 -14.02 -4.94
N MET A 15 0.79 -15.13 -4.20
CA MET A 15 1.53 -15.27 -2.94
C MET A 15 2.68 -16.27 -3.11
N PHE A 16 3.87 -15.90 -2.64
CA PHE A 16 5.07 -16.73 -2.57
C PHE A 16 5.50 -16.84 -1.10
N LEU A 17 5.66 -18.07 -0.59
CA LEU A 17 5.98 -18.34 0.82
C LEU A 17 5.05 -17.65 1.85
N GLY A 18 3.79 -17.43 1.49
CA GLY A 18 2.80 -16.75 2.35
C GLY A 18 2.90 -15.23 2.38
N VAL A 19 3.69 -14.62 1.48
CA VAL A 19 3.79 -13.18 1.28
C VAL A 19 3.41 -12.85 -0.17
N PRO A 20 2.69 -11.75 -0.47
CA PRO A 20 2.38 -11.40 -1.85
C PRO A 20 3.65 -11.10 -2.67
N TYR A 21 3.64 -11.39 -3.97
CA TYR A 21 4.82 -11.29 -4.83
C TYR A 21 5.44 -9.87 -4.88
N ILE A 22 4.59 -8.84 -5.01
CA ILE A 22 5.02 -7.44 -5.06
C ILE A 22 5.76 -7.00 -3.79
N PRO A 23 5.20 -7.13 -2.57
CA PRO A 23 5.91 -6.75 -1.35
C PRO A 23 7.14 -7.61 -1.09
N PHE A 24 7.13 -8.90 -1.48
CA PHE A 24 8.32 -9.73 -1.39
C PHE A 24 9.47 -9.18 -2.24
N ALA A 25 9.21 -8.84 -3.51
CA ALA A 25 10.21 -8.28 -4.40
C ALA A 25 10.75 -6.94 -3.91
N ILE A 26 9.88 -6.04 -3.44
CA ILE A 26 10.29 -4.74 -2.90
C ILE A 26 11.08 -4.92 -1.60
N GLY A 27 10.62 -5.79 -0.70
CA GLY A 27 11.28 -6.05 0.58
C GLY A 27 12.66 -6.68 0.44
N ALA A 28 12.74 -7.81 -0.27
CA ALA A 28 14.00 -8.50 -0.52
C ALA A 28 14.94 -7.65 -1.37
N GLY A 29 14.42 -6.98 -2.42
CA GLY A 29 15.19 -6.07 -3.26
C GLY A 29 15.78 -4.90 -2.46
N ALA A 30 14.99 -4.27 -1.58
CA ALA A 30 15.49 -3.19 -0.72
C ALA A 30 16.61 -3.66 0.22
N VAL A 31 16.49 -4.87 0.79
CA VAL A 31 17.54 -5.42 1.66
C VAL A 31 18.81 -5.74 0.87
N ILE A 32 18.69 -6.28 -0.35
CA ILE A 32 19.86 -6.55 -1.22
C ILE A 32 20.57 -5.25 -1.57
N VAL A 33 19.82 -4.23 -2.01
CA VAL A 33 20.39 -2.90 -2.31
C VAL A 33 21.06 -2.32 -1.06
N LEU A 34 20.40 -2.35 0.10
CA LEU A 34 20.96 -1.86 1.36
C LEU A 34 22.26 -2.58 1.75
N THR A 35 22.31 -3.89 1.53
CA THR A 35 23.49 -4.73 1.79
C THR A 35 24.67 -4.31 0.92
N MET A 36 24.43 -3.95 -0.34
CA MET A 36 25.47 -3.45 -1.24
C MET A 36 26.01 -2.07 -0.84
N TYR A 37 25.13 -1.18 -0.33
CA TYR A 37 25.52 0.19 0.00
C TYR A 37 26.10 0.36 1.41
N VAL A 38 25.68 -0.45 2.38
CA VAL A 38 26.05 -0.26 3.80
C VAL A 38 27.03 -1.32 4.27
N ASN A 39 26.59 -2.58 4.33
CA ASN A 39 27.42 -3.68 4.83
C ASN A 39 26.79 -5.04 4.49
N MET A 40 27.63 -6.06 4.28
CA MET A 40 27.20 -7.44 4.01
C MET A 40 26.33 -8.03 5.14
N PHE A 41 26.52 -7.57 6.39
CA PHE A 41 25.70 -8.00 7.53
C PHE A 41 24.22 -7.66 7.42
N CYS A 42 23.84 -6.70 6.55
CA CYS A 42 22.43 -6.36 6.32
C CYS A 42 21.62 -7.51 5.69
N ILE A 43 22.27 -8.55 5.13
CA ILE A 43 21.59 -9.75 4.66
C ILE A 43 20.82 -10.47 5.79
N ALA A 44 21.29 -10.40 7.03
CA ALA A 44 20.60 -10.99 8.19
C ALA A 44 19.22 -10.36 8.45
N LEU A 45 18.97 -9.17 7.89
CA LEU A 45 17.71 -8.44 8.00
C LEU A 45 16.62 -9.00 7.06
N LEU A 46 17.02 -9.77 6.03
CA LEU A 46 16.12 -10.38 5.05
C LEU A 46 15.07 -11.31 5.69
N PRO A 47 15.43 -12.34 6.50
CA PRO A 47 14.44 -13.20 7.14
C PRO A 47 13.53 -12.43 8.10
N PHE A 48 14.05 -11.40 8.78
CA PHE A 48 13.27 -10.55 9.67
C PHE A 48 12.18 -9.79 8.91
N VAL A 49 12.54 -9.16 7.79
CA VAL A 49 11.60 -8.43 6.92
C VAL A 49 10.53 -9.37 6.36
N ILE A 50 10.90 -10.55 5.86
CA ILE A 50 9.94 -11.55 5.37
C ILE A 50 9.00 -11.99 6.49
N PHE A 51 9.51 -12.22 7.69
CA PHE A 51 8.70 -12.62 8.84
C PHE A 51 7.63 -11.57 9.17
N VAL A 52 8.01 -10.29 9.22
CA VAL A 52 7.07 -9.18 9.47
C VAL A 52 6.00 -9.12 8.37
N MET A 53 6.38 -9.21 7.09
CA MET A 53 5.41 -9.23 5.99
C MET A 53 4.46 -10.42 6.06
N ARG A 54 4.97 -11.59 6.48
CA ARG A 54 4.16 -12.80 6.64
C ARG A 54 3.16 -12.66 7.79
N GLN A 55 3.54 -12.03 8.90
CA GLN A 55 2.60 -11.73 9.99
C GLN A 55 1.51 -10.76 9.55
N MET A 56 1.85 -9.73 8.76
CA MET A 56 0.85 -8.81 8.19
C MET A 56 -0.11 -9.54 7.24
N THR A 57 0.41 -10.39 6.34
CA THR A 57 -0.40 -11.15 5.38
C THR A 57 -1.31 -12.17 6.05
N ARG A 58 -0.88 -12.75 7.18
CA ARG A 58 -1.69 -13.70 7.96
C ARG A 58 -2.93 -13.04 8.55
N ARG A 59 -2.88 -11.74 8.86
CA ARG A 59 -4.02 -10.96 9.35
C ARG A 59 -4.96 -10.57 8.20
N ASP A 60 -4.39 -10.09 7.09
CA ASP A 60 -5.14 -9.66 5.91
C ASP A 60 -4.37 -9.94 4.62
N GLU A 61 -4.93 -10.78 3.75
CA GLU A 61 -4.31 -11.15 2.47
C GLU A 61 -4.23 -9.97 1.49
N MET A 62 -5.09 -8.95 1.63
CA MET A 62 -5.12 -7.76 0.77
C MET A 62 -4.54 -6.49 1.44
N ILE A 63 -3.88 -6.61 2.60
CA ILE A 63 -3.38 -5.46 3.37
C ILE A 63 -2.49 -4.53 2.54
N PHE A 64 -1.62 -5.08 1.70
CA PHE A 64 -0.69 -4.31 0.86
C PHE A 64 -1.41 -3.53 -0.25
N ARG A 65 -2.55 -4.04 -0.74
CA ARG A 65 -3.37 -3.32 -1.71
C ARG A 65 -4.05 -2.12 -1.05
N LEU A 66 -4.53 -2.25 0.19
CA LEU A 66 -5.03 -1.10 0.97
C LEU A 66 -3.91 -0.11 1.31
N LEU A 67 -2.75 -0.59 1.73
CA LEU A 67 -1.62 0.25 2.10
C LEU A 67 -1.13 1.09 0.91
N SER A 68 -0.96 0.45 -0.25
CA SER A 68 -0.57 1.13 -1.49
C SER A 68 -1.64 2.12 -1.96
N LEU A 69 -2.92 1.79 -1.82
CA LEU A 69 -4.02 2.72 -2.14
C LEU A 69 -4.00 3.95 -1.21
N ARG A 70 -3.79 3.74 0.09
CA ARG A 70 -3.65 4.81 1.08
C ARG A 70 -2.48 5.73 0.75
N TRP A 71 -1.34 5.18 0.35
CA TRP A 71 -0.20 5.96 -0.10
C TRP A 71 -0.50 6.75 -1.38
N LYS A 72 -1.12 6.13 -2.38
CA LYS A 72 -1.53 6.82 -3.62
C LYS A 72 -2.43 8.02 -3.32
N PHE A 73 -3.43 7.86 -2.44
CA PHE A 73 -4.27 8.97 -2.04
C PHE A 73 -3.49 10.05 -1.29
N ARG A 74 -2.59 9.67 -0.37
CA ARG A 74 -1.77 10.63 0.37
C ARG A 74 -0.90 11.49 -0.55
N PHE A 75 -0.29 10.90 -1.58
CA PHE A 75 0.53 11.64 -2.55
C PHE A 75 -0.28 12.43 -3.58
N ARG A 76 -1.44 11.92 -3.99
CA ARG A 76 -2.30 12.57 -5.00
C ARG A 76 -3.11 13.73 -4.42
N MET A 77 -3.40 13.71 -3.11
CA MET A 77 -4.08 14.81 -2.41
C MET A 77 -3.13 15.99 -2.22
N ARG A 78 -2.93 16.81 -3.26
CA ARG A 78 -2.28 18.13 -3.14
C ARG A 78 -3.29 19.27 -2.93
N ASN A 79 -4.59 18.96 -3.03
CA ASN A 79 -5.70 19.91 -2.88
C ASN A 79 -6.08 20.25 -1.42
N LEU A 80 -5.37 19.71 -0.43
CA LEU A 80 -5.63 19.98 1.00
C LEU A 80 -5.59 21.49 1.32
N GLN A 81 -4.71 22.24 0.65
CA GLN A 81 -4.56 23.68 0.86
C GLN A 81 -5.77 24.48 0.38
N HIS A 82 -6.48 24.01 -0.65
CA HIS A 82 -7.60 24.74 -1.26
C HIS A 82 -8.96 24.43 -0.61
N HIS A 83 -9.08 23.33 0.14
CA HIS A 83 -10.36 22.86 0.70
C HIS A 83 -10.33 22.74 2.23
N SER A 84 -9.63 23.65 2.92
CA SER A 84 -9.60 23.72 4.40
C SER A 84 -9.26 22.38 5.06
N GLY A 85 -8.31 21.63 4.49
CA GLY A 85 -7.87 20.35 5.03
C GLY A 85 -8.78 19.14 4.72
N MET A 86 -9.89 19.32 4.00
CA MET A 86 -10.77 18.21 3.61
C MET A 86 -10.30 17.50 2.34
N TRP A 87 -10.46 16.18 2.31
CA TRP A 87 -10.22 15.38 1.09
C TRP A 87 -11.45 15.46 0.19
N VAL A 88 -11.34 16.26 -0.87
CA VAL A 88 -12.43 16.48 -1.83
C VAL A 88 -12.08 15.78 -3.14
N PHE A 89 -12.97 14.88 -3.58
CA PHE A 89 -12.82 14.08 -4.80
C PHE A 89 -13.77 14.52 -5.93
N THR A 90 -14.56 15.56 -5.70
CA THR A 90 -15.55 16.02 -6.69
C THR A 90 -14.88 16.61 -7.91
N GLN A 91 -15.36 16.26 -9.11
CA GLN A 91 -15.02 16.93 -10.36
C GLN A 91 -15.73 18.28 -10.49
N ASN A 92 -16.69 18.58 -9.60
CA ASN A 92 -17.42 19.83 -9.61
C ASN A 92 -16.54 20.98 -9.10
N THR A 93 -15.78 21.58 -10.02
CA THR A 93 -14.93 22.76 -9.78
C THR A 93 -15.74 24.02 -9.50
N TYR A 94 -17.06 23.99 -9.73
CA TYR A 94 -17.92 25.16 -9.80
C TYR A 94 -18.41 25.72 -8.44
N ARG A 95 -17.98 25.15 -7.31
CA ARG A 95 -18.42 25.62 -5.99
C ARG A 95 -17.27 25.53 -4.98
N GLY A 96 -16.27 26.39 -5.18
CA GLY A 96 -15.22 26.60 -4.19
C GLY A 96 -15.78 27.28 -2.93
N PRO A 97 -15.29 26.96 -1.72
CA PRO A 97 -15.72 27.63 -0.49
C PRO A 97 -15.41 29.15 -0.46
N GLY A 98 -14.57 29.63 -1.39
CA GLY A 98 -14.28 31.07 -1.59
C GLY A 98 -15.24 31.78 -2.55
N ASP A 99 -16.13 31.09 -3.24
CA ASP A 99 -17.08 31.66 -4.21
C ASP A 99 -18.40 32.07 -3.54
N LYS A 100 -18.27 32.81 -2.43
CA LYS A 100 -19.40 33.41 -1.68
C LYS A 100 -19.23 34.93 -1.52
N ARG A 101 -18.62 35.60 -2.50
CA ARG A 101 -18.63 37.06 -2.58
C ARG A 101 -18.86 37.50 -4.02
N LYS A 102 -20.12 37.76 -4.33
CA LYS A 102 -20.61 39.06 -4.81
C LYS A 102 -22.06 39.22 -4.38
#